data_AF-A0A915YG32-F1
#
_entry.id   AF-A0A915YG32-F1
#
_cell.length_a   1.000
_cell.length_b   1.000
_cell.length_c   1.000
_cell.angle_alpha   90.00
_cell.angle_beta   90.00
_cell.angle_gamma   90.00
#
_symmetry.space_group_name_H-M   'P 1'
#
loop_
_entity.id
_entity.type
_entity.pdbx_description
1 polymer ?
#
loop_
_entity_poly.entity_id
_entity_poly.type
_entity_poly.pdbx_seq_one_letter_code
_entity_poly.pdbx_strand_id
1 'polypeptide(L)'
;MLNNVLKGTKIIESLENYSIVDTPSEKEVLEENLIEEETEEYSSSNQFILEDRFWEQIMANESEYRNKKITLRRFAICDWVARVPGLYWTDSSRKLRQRAGKHIVKKSKDFVEYRPIGKSMKVVGGVGTIHLPPDDDGKRLISVSSSGNASLGIPILIFPDVIDYYNLKEGDVVDIIGARWQPYNRSWSKNFASTKDIPRNYLVVNDPSQIEVLRRGVPIVYHPFSIMEYQHNDALLYDFVYLSIDNKVNNRRSELDSFFTNYSKEKGRKGKYIINPDMVNPIFESTYNFPSEMKDASELAQIGLLYEKVRETMFDGAILDKIIKILPTYYSNSNSIRRLAKNIGISDSIFKEDKGALMSGQLINYCVENNKIENLIDRICNEYSEILNKI
;
A
#
# COMPACT_ATOMS: atom_id res chain seq x y z
N MET A 1 -11.32 -9.81 -29.86
CA MET A 1 -12.38 -9.67 -28.84
C MET A 1 -12.09 -10.37 -27.50
N LEU A 2 -10.96 -11.09 -27.31
CA LEU A 2 -10.60 -11.69 -26.01
C LEU A 2 -9.76 -10.77 -25.09
N ASN A 3 -9.11 -9.72 -25.65
CA ASN A 3 -8.24 -8.81 -24.91
C ASN A 3 -8.96 -7.74 -24.07
N ASN A 4 -10.26 -7.51 -24.29
CA ASN A 4 -11.01 -6.50 -23.54
C ASN A 4 -11.62 -7.08 -22.25
N VAL A 5 -11.88 -8.39 -22.21
CA VAL A 5 -12.38 -9.09 -21.01
C VAL A 5 -11.28 -9.20 -19.95
N LEU A 6 -10.03 -9.44 -20.36
CA LEU A 6 -8.83 -9.47 -19.50
C LEU A 6 -8.44 -8.10 -18.90
N LYS A 7 -8.94 -7.00 -19.48
CA LYS A 7 -8.71 -5.64 -18.96
C LYS A 7 -9.73 -5.28 -17.87
N GLY A 8 -10.98 -5.72 -18.00
CA GLY A 8 -12.01 -5.53 -16.96
C GLY A 8 -11.70 -6.26 -15.66
N THR A 9 -11.07 -7.43 -15.71
CA THR A 9 -10.72 -8.22 -14.50
C THR A 9 -9.62 -7.58 -13.65
N LYS A 10 -8.74 -6.75 -14.26
CA LYS A 10 -7.66 -6.03 -13.55
C LYS A 10 -8.11 -4.71 -12.93
N ILE A 11 -9.23 -4.18 -13.39
CA ILE A 11 -9.84 -2.93 -12.88
C ILE A 11 -10.54 -3.21 -11.53
N ILE A 12 -11.15 -4.38 -11.43
CA ILE A 12 -11.75 -4.92 -10.20
C ILE A 12 -10.68 -5.09 -9.09
N GLU A 13 -9.48 -5.58 -9.41
CA GLU A 13 -8.36 -5.82 -8.45
C GLU A 13 -7.88 -4.60 -7.65
N SER A 14 -8.25 -3.36 -8.00
CA SER A 14 -7.75 -2.15 -7.32
C SER A 14 -8.79 -1.48 -6.41
N LEU A 15 -10.08 -1.64 -6.74
CA LEU A 15 -11.18 -1.27 -5.86
C LEU A 15 -11.56 -2.41 -4.90
N GLU A 16 -11.42 -3.68 -5.29
CA GLU A 16 -11.58 -4.82 -4.38
C GLU A 16 -10.60 -4.78 -3.19
N ASN A 17 -9.50 -4.04 -3.34
CA ASN A 17 -8.54 -3.79 -2.26
C ASN A 17 -9.07 -2.86 -1.16
N TYR A 18 -10.17 -2.13 -1.43
CA TYR A 18 -10.89 -1.28 -0.47
C TYR A 18 -12.38 -1.63 -0.32
N SER A 19 -12.97 -2.44 -1.22
CA SER A 19 -14.41 -2.74 -1.24
C SER A 19 -14.79 -4.20 -0.95
N ILE A 20 -13.86 -5.14 -0.74
CA ILE A 20 -14.23 -6.50 -0.32
C ILE A 20 -13.98 -6.70 1.18
N VAL A 21 -15.01 -6.39 1.95
CA VAL A 21 -15.36 -7.17 3.13
C VAL A 21 -16.50 -8.11 2.71
N ASP A 22 -16.25 -9.02 1.78
CA ASP A 22 -17.06 -10.23 1.67
C ASP A 22 -16.27 -11.37 2.32
N THR A 23 -16.64 -11.60 3.58
CA THR A 23 -16.43 -12.83 4.32
C THR A 23 -16.69 -14.06 3.45
N PRO A 24 -15.77 -15.03 3.36
CA PRO A 24 -16.17 -16.41 3.24
C PRO A 24 -17.08 -16.72 4.43
N SER A 25 -18.26 -17.24 4.13
CA SER A 25 -19.33 -17.59 5.06
C SER A 25 -18.83 -18.08 6.43
N GLU A 26 -19.41 -17.52 7.49
CA GLU A 26 -19.23 -17.80 8.92
C GLU A 26 -19.52 -19.27 9.36
N LYS A 27 -19.32 -20.27 8.49
CA LYS A 27 -19.62 -21.69 8.78
C LYS A 27 -18.41 -22.63 8.81
N GLU A 28 -17.18 -22.14 8.68
CA GLU A 28 -15.98 -23.00 8.75
C GLU A 28 -14.89 -22.53 9.74
N VAL A 29 -15.13 -21.48 10.55
CA VAL A 29 -14.05 -20.87 11.38
C VAL A 29 -14.34 -20.90 12.88
N LEU A 30 -15.42 -21.54 13.32
CA LEU A 30 -15.65 -21.72 14.75
C LEU A 30 -15.90 -23.19 15.06
N GLU A 31 -15.01 -23.67 15.93
CA GLU A 31 -15.03 -24.95 16.66
C GLU A 31 -14.33 -26.12 15.95
N GLU A 32 -13.37 -26.69 16.71
CA GLU A 32 -12.56 -27.89 16.45
C GLU A 32 -11.37 -27.73 15.49
N ASN A 33 -10.22 -27.35 16.07
CA ASN A 33 -9.03 -28.20 16.01
C ASN A 33 -8.13 -27.88 17.21
N LEU A 34 -8.47 -28.55 18.30
CA LEU A 34 -7.57 -28.84 19.40
C LEU A 34 -6.31 -29.50 18.84
N ILE A 35 -5.16 -28.97 19.23
CA ILE A 35 -3.87 -29.65 19.43
C ILE A 35 -3.82 -31.08 18.85
N GLU A 36 -3.52 -31.21 17.56
CA GLU A 36 -2.85 -32.42 17.07
C GLU A 36 -1.35 -32.17 17.20
N GLU A 37 -0.74 -32.85 18.17
CA GLU A 37 0.71 -33.06 18.23
C GLU A 37 1.11 -34.00 17.09
N GLU A 38 1.15 -33.49 15.86
CA GLU A 38 1.89 -34.17 14.80
C GLU A 38 3.39 -33.98 15.03
N THR A 39 4.06 -35.08 15.34
CA THR A 39 5.51 -35.24 15.22
C THR A 39 5.89 -35.12 13.73
N GLU A 40 5.94 -33.89 13.23
CA GLU A 40 6.44 -33.61 11.87
C GLU A 40 7.97 -33.55 11.88
N GLU A 41 8.59 -34.41 11.07
CA GLU A 41 9.99 -34.27 10.66
C GLU A 41 10.21 -32.89 10.02
N TYR A 42 11.22 -32.15 10.49
CA TYR A 42 11.67 -30.92 9.85
C TYR A 42 12.21 -31.22 8.45
N SER A 43 11.35 -31.15 7.43
CA SER A 43 11.81 -31.13 6.04
C SER A 43 12.66 -29.87 5.82
N SER A 44 13.86 -30.06 5.28
CA SER A 44 14.77 -28.97 4.90
C SER A 44 14.17 -27.98 3.89
N SER A 45 13.02 -28.32 3.28
CA SER A 45 12.27 -27.47 2.37
C SER A 45 11.61 -26.26 3.02
N ASN A 46 11.34 -26.26 4.33
CA ASN A 46 10.59 -25.18 5.02
C ASN A 46 11.51 -24.21 5.78
N GLN A 47 12.79 -24.17 5.40
CA GLN A 47 13.80 -23.31 6.01
C GLN A 47 14.25 -22.22 5.03
N PHE A 48 14.19 -20.97 5.48
CA PHE A 48 14.56 -19.81 4.69
C PHE A 48 15.66 -19.00 5.37
N ILE A 49 16.63 -18.57 4.57
CA ILE A 49 17.71 -17.66 5.00
C ILE A 49 17.54 -16.28 4.33
N LEU A 50 16.79 -16.23 3.22
CA LEU A 50 16.53 -15.04 2.46
C LEU A 50 15.03 -14.86 2.25
N GLU A 51 14.56 -13.64 2.44
CA GLU A 51 13.19 -13.20 2.19
C GLU A 51 12.74 -13.35 0.72
N ASP A 52 13.65 -13.23 -0.25
CA ASP A 52 13.31 -13.42 -1.68
C ASP A 52 12.85 -14.86 -1.96
N ARG A 53 13.58 -15.85 -1.44
CA ARG A 53 13.25 -17.28 -1.54
C ARG A 53 11.96 -17.61 -0.81
N PHE A 54 11.73 -17.01 0.35
CA PHE A 54 10.48 -17.15 1.08
C PHE A 54 9.30 -16.72 0.21
N TRP A 55 9.32 -15.48 -0.29
CA TRP A 55 8.19 -14.96 -1.06
C TRP A 55 8.01 -15.67 -2.40
N GLU A 56 9.10 -16.04 -3.09
CA GLU A 56 9.04 -16.85 -4.32
C GLU A 56 8.30 -18.17 -4.10
N GLN A 57 8.62 -18.92 -3.03
CA GLN A 57 7.99 -20.21 -2.76
C GLN A 57 6.55 -20.09 -2.26
N ILE A 58 6.30 -19.13 -1.34
CA ILE A 58 4.99 -18.89 -0.77
C ILE A 58 3.98 -18.42 -1.83
N MET A 59 4.38 -17.54 -2.73
CA MET A 59 3.49 -17.08 -3.82
C MET A 59 3.25 -18.16 -4.87
N ALA A 60 4.24 -19.02 -5.14
CA ALA A 60 4.10 -20.09 -6.12
C ALA A 60 3.22 -21.26 -5.61
N ASN A 61 3.24 -21.53 -4.30
CA ASN A 61 2.60 -22.71 -3.71
C ASN A 61 1.79 -22.37 -2.45
N GLU A 62 1.00 -21.30 -2.47
CA GLU A 62 0.30 -20.77 -1.28
C GLU A 62 -0.47 -21.84 -0.49
N SER A 63 -1.21 -22.71 -1.19
CA SER A 63 -1.99 -23.79 -0.58
C SER A 63 -1.13 -24.82 0.15
N GLU A 64 0.08 -25.07 -0.33
CA GLU A 64 1.01 -26.01 0.27
C GLU A 64 1.58 -25.47 1.58
N TYR A 65 1.87 -24.18 1.66
CA TYR A 65 2.47 -23.58 2.86
C TYR A 65 1.45 -23.15 3.92
N ARG A 66 0.15 -23.22 3.61
CA ARG A 66 -0.90 -22.86 4.55
C ARG A 66 -0.81 -23.73 5.80
N ASN A 67 -0.73 -23.09 6.97
CA ASN A 67 -0.57 -23.69 8.29
C ASN A 67 0.71 -24.51 8.50
N LYS A 68 1.67 -24.50 7.57
CA LYS A 68 2.96 -25.17 7.76
C LYS A 68 3.84 -24.43 8.77
N LYS A 69 4.66 -25.19 9.49
CA LYS A 69 5.75 -24.66 10.31
C LYS A 69 6.92 -24.25 9.42
N ILE A 70 7.38 -23.01 9.58
CA ILE A 70 8.45 -22.41 8.81
C ILE A 70 9.57 -22.00 9.75
N THR A 71 10.81 -22.21 9.30
CA THR A 71 12.02 -21.73 9.99
C THR A 71 12.66 -20.61 9.20
N LEU A 72 12.86 -19.46 9.84
CA LEU A 72 13.61 -18.33 9.29
C LEU A 72 14.96 -18.23 10.01
N ARG A 73 16.05 -18.06 9.27
CA ARG A 73 17.41 -17.96 9.84
C ARG A 73 18.03 -16.59 9.59
N ARG A 74 18.50 -15.95 10.66
CA ARG A 74 19.25 -14.68 10.67
C ARG A 74 18.46 -13.49 10.10
N PHE A 75 17.21 -13.35 10.51
CA PHE A 75 16.38 -12.20 10.12
C PHE A 75 16.42 -11.12 11.20
N ALA A 76 16.51 -9.85 10.79
CA ALA A 76 16.42 -8.71 11.68
C ALA A 76 14.96 -8.31 11.93
N ILE A 77 14.60 -8.07 13.19
CA ILE A 77 13.28 -7.59 13.61
C ILE A 77 13.14 -6.09 13.33
N CYS A 78 11.96 -5.67 12.86
CA CYS A 78 11.53 -4.28 12.76
C CYS A 78 10.08 -4.13 13.22
N ASP A 79 9.81 -3.10 14.02
CA ASP A 79 8.46 -2.82 14.52
C ASP A 79 7.53 -2.35 13.39
N TRP A 80 8.10 -1.92 12.27
CA TRP A 80 7.38 -1.51 11.07
C TRP A 80 7.10 -2.69 10.15
N VAL A 81 5.87 -2.77 9.65
CA VAL A 81 5.43 -3.79 8.70
C VAL A 81 5.17 -3.19 7.33
N ALA A 82 5.48 -3.92 6.26
CA ALA A 82 5.14 -3.52 4.90
C ALA A 82 3.64 -3.24 4.78
N ARG A 83 3.27 -2.15 4.09
CA ARG A 83 1.85 -1.75 3.90
C ARG A 83 1.03 -2.79 3.14
N VAL A 84 1.68 -3.59 2.30
CA VAL A 84 1.14 -4.77 1.62
C VAL A 84 2.30 -5.78 1.57
N PRO A 85 2.44 -6.65 2.58
CA PRO A 85 3.50 -7.66 2.61
C PRO A 85 3.45 -8.53 1.35
N GLY A 86 4.61 -8.87 0.79
CA GLY A 86 4.70 -9.61 -0.48
C GLY A 86 4.66 -8.73 -1.73
N LEU A 87 4.01 -7.56 -1.72
CA LEU A 87 3.85 -6.73 -2.93
C LEU A 87 5.17 -6.34 -3.60
N TYR A 88 6.23 -6.15 -2.83
CA TYR A 88 7.56 -5.88 -3.37
C TYR A 88 8.05 -6.98 -4.33
N TRP A 89 7.67 -8.23 -4.08
CA TRP A 89 8.21 -9.42 -4.75
C TRP A 89 7.51 -9.75 -6.07
N THR A 90 6.38 -9.11 -6.37
CA THR A 90 5.68 -9.33 -7.63
C THR A 90 6.43 -8.73 -8.83
N ASP A 91 6.30 -9.36 -10.00
CA ASP A 91 6.95 -8.88 -11.23
C ASP A 91 6.42 -7.53 -11.71
N SER A 92 5.13 -7.26 -11.52
CA SER A 92 4.53 -5.96 -11.83
C SER A 92 5.15 -4.85 -10.98
N SER A 93 5.29 -5.09 -9.67
CA SER A 93 5.94 -4.17 -8.75
C SER A 93 7.42 -3.94 -9.09
N ARG A 94 8.15 -5.01 -9.44
CA ARG A 94 9.54 -4.91 -9.89
C ARG A 94 9.69 -3.98 -11.08
N LYS A 95 8.84 -4.12 -12.10
CA LYS A 95 8.82 -3.26 -13.30
C LYS A 95 8.54 -1.79 -12.95
N LEU A 96 7.59 -1.52 -12.04
CA LEU A 96 7.31 -0.16 -11.56
C LEU A 96 8.52 0.45 -10.86
N ARG A 97 9.18 -0.30 -9.96
CA ARG A 97 10.37 0.19 -9.25
C ARG A 97 11.56 0.49 -10.16
N GLN A 98 11.69 -0.23 -11.27
CA GLN A 98 12.68 0.04 -12.32
C GLN A 98 12.35 1.33 -13.08
N ARG A 99 11.08 1.52 -13.50
CA ARG A 99 10.62 2.74 -14.18
C ARG A 99 10.77 3.99 -13.32
N ALA A 100 10.58 3.88 -12.00
CA ALA A 100 10.78 4.97 -11.06
C ALA A 100 12.15 5.65 -11.18
N GLY A 101 13.18 4.93 -11.66
CA GLY A 101 14.51 5.47 -11.93
C GLY A 101 14.54 6.65 -12.90
N LYS A 102 13.57 6.75 -13.82
CA LYS A 102 13.42 7.88 -14.76
C LYS A 102 12.97 9.19 -14.08
N HIS A 103 12.52 9.10 -12.82
CA HIS A 103 11.97 10.22 -12.08
C HIS A 103 12.85 10.66 -10.91
N ILE A 104 14.13 10.29 -10.91
CA ILE A 104 15.11 10.76 -9.94
C ILE A 104 15.40 12.25 -10.23
N VAL A 105 15.22 13.10 -9.22
CA VAL A 105 15.54 14.54 -9.27
C VAL A 105 16.94 14.79 -8.74
N LYS A 106 17.30 14.10 -7.67
CA LYS A 106 18.60 14.24 -7.02
C LYS A 106 19.10 12.87 -6.60
N LYS A 107 20.36 12.59 -6.89
CA LYS A 107 21.05 11.38 -6.44
C LYS A 107 22.36 11.78 -5.80
N SER A 108 22.53 11.42 -4.55
CA SER A 108 23.79 11.50 -3.82
C SER A 108 24.26 10.08 -3.47
N LYS A 109 25.38 9.97 -2.78
CA LYS A 109 25.87 8.68 -2.26
C LYS A 109 24.88 8.08 -1.26
N ASP A 110 24.23 8.92 -0.47
CA ASP A 110 23.46 8.50 0.71
C ASP A 110 21.94 8.66 0.53
N PHE A 111 21.50 9.44 -0.46
CA PHE A 111 20.09 9.77 -0.67
C PHE A 111 19.69 9.85 -2.14
N VAL A 112 18.49 9.34 -2.45
CA VAL A 112 17.84 9.45 -3.75
C VAL A 112 16.49 10.15 -3.59
N GLU A 113 16.35 11.30 -4.25
CA GLU A 113 15.11 12.05 -4.31
C GLU A 113 14.37 11.75 -5.60
N TYR A 114 13.11 11.34 -5.49
CA TYR A 114 12.21 11.11 -6.61
C TYR A 114 11.19 12.23 -6.73
N ARG A 115 10.79 12.56 -7.97
CA ARG A 115 9.55 13.32 -8.25
C ARG A 115 8.35 12.59 -7.62
N PRO A 116 7.23 13.28 -7.35
CA PRO A 116 6.03 12.65 -6.79
C PRO A 116 5.62 11.36 -7.53
N ILE A 117 5.53 11.39 -8.86
CA ILE A 117 5.22 10.19 -9.66
C ILE A 117 6.22 9.04 -9.46
N GLY A 118 7.51 9.35 -9.32
CA GLY A 118 8.54 8.34 -9.04
C GLY A 118 8.41 7.75 -7.64
N LYS A 119 8.05 8.57 -6.64
CA LYS A 119 7.71 8.07 -5.28
C LYS A 119 6.48 7.17 -5.35
N SER A 120 5.44 7.57 -6.07
CA SER A 120 4.23 6.76 -6.27
C SER A 120 4.52 5.43 -6.96
N MET A 121 5.38 5.39 -7.97
CA MET A 121 5.85 4.12 -8.58
C MET A 121 6.59 3.22 -7.59
N LYS A 122 7.42 3.78 -6.70
CA LYS A 122 8.07 3.00 -5.63
C LYS A 122 7.04 2.43 -4.66
N VAL A 123 6.09 3.27 -4.23
CA VAL A 123 5.05 2.86 -3.30
C VAL A 123 4.19 1.76 -3.89
N VAL A 124 3.59 1.97 -5.06
CA VAL A 124 2.79 0.95 -5.76
C VAL A 124 3.61 -0.30 -6.05
N GLY A 125 4.92 -0.13 -6.27
CA GLY A 125 5.89 -1.22 -6.36
C GLY A 125 6.27 -1.89 -5.02
N GLY A 126 5.48 -1.73 -3.96
CA GLY A 126 5.67 -2.42 -2.68
C GLY A 126 6.61 -1.74 -1.67
N VAL A 127 7.07 -0.51 -1.93
CA VAL A 127 7.80 0.27 -0.91
C VAL A 127 6.79 0.95 0.03
N GLY A 128 7.08 0.96 1.32
CA GLY A 128 6.26 1.64 2.31
C GLY A 128 5.91 0.73 3.48
N THR A 129 6.02 1.27 4.68
CA THR A 129 5.75 0.58 5.92
C THR A 129 4.86 1.42 6.83
N ILE A 130 4.15 0.72 7.71
CA ILE A 130 3.30 1.29 8.76
C ILE A 130 3.72 0.69 10.11
N HIS A 131 3.57 1.45 11.19
CA HIS A 131 3.80 1.00 12.55
C HIS A 131 2.46 0.88 13.25
N LEU A 132 2.10 -0.35 13.61
CA LEU A 132 0.80 -0.71 14.16
C LEU A 132 0.87 -0.80 15.69
N PRO A 133 -0.16 -0.38 16.43
CA PRO A 133 -0.23 -0.66 17.85
C PRO A 133 -0.37 -2.17 18.10
N PRO A 134 0.01 -2.65 19.30
CA PRO A 134 -0.39 -3.97 19.74
C PRO A 134 -1.91 -4.14 19.69
N ASP A 135 -2.38 -5.38 19.59
CA ASP A 135 -3.79 -5.69 19.80
C ASP A 135 -4.16 -5.67 21.30
N ASP A 136 -5.45 -5.92 21.60
CA ASP A 136 -5.97 -5.89 22.97
C ASP A 136 -5.30 -6.92 23.90
N ASP A 137 -4.72 -7.98 23.33
CA ASP A 137 -3.95 -9.01 24.06
C ASP A 137 -2.45 -8.66 24.15
N GLY A 138 -2.04 -7.50 23.66
CA GLY A 138 -0.64 -7.06 23.62
C GLY A 138 0.20 -7.72 22.53
N LYS A 139 -0.39 -8.51 21.62
CA LYS A 139 0.34 -9.13 20.50
C LYS A 139 0.71 -8.05 19.50
N ARG A 140 1.89 -8.19 18.89
CA ARG A 140 2.40 -7.19 17.94
C ARG A 140 2.56 -7.81 16.56
N LEU A 141 2.07 -7.12 15.54
CA LEU A 141 2.36 -7.46 14.15
C LEU A 141 3.56 -6.63 13.68
N ILE A 142 4.69 -7.31 13.53
CA ILE A 142 5.98 -6.71 13.18
C ILE A 142 6.52 -7.36 11.90
N SER A 143 7.65 -6.89 11.40
CA SER A 143 8.33 -7.49 10.25
C SER A 143 9.67 -8.09 10.64
N VAL A 144 10.07 -9.15 9.92
CA VAL A 144 11.45 -9.64 9.93
C VAL A 144 12.05 -9.59 8.54
N SER A 145 13.32 -9.20 8.43
CA SER A 145 13.99 -9.05 7.14
C SER A 145 15.43 -9.56 7.19
N SER A 146 15.81 -10.37 6.20
CA SER A 146 17.18 -10.84 6.01
C SER A 146 18.06 -9.77 5.33
N SER A 147 17.47 -8.84 4.59
CA SER A 147 18.20 -7.74 3.93
C SER A 147 18.32 -6.48 4.80
N GLY A 148 17.63 -6.43 5.94
CA GLY A 148 17.53 -5.22 6.76
C GLY A 148 16.60 -4.16 6.15
N ASN A 149 15.57 -4.56 5.40
CA ASN A 149 14.58 -3.66 4.84
C ASN A 149 13.15 -4.14 5.13
N ALA A 150 12.42 -3.40 5.97
CA ALA A 150 11.08 -3.76 6.41
C ALA A 150 10.01 -3.75 5.30
N SER A 151 10.22 -3.03 4.18
CA SER A 151 9.29 -3.13 3.02
C SER A 151 9.35 -4.46 2.29
N LEU A 152 10.45 -5.21 2.47
CA LEU A 152 10.69 -6.50 1.84
C LEU A 152 10.36 -7.67 2.77
N GLY A 153 10.22 -7.38 4.06
CA GLY A 153 10.20 -8.36 5.11
C GLY A 153 8.94 -9.21 5.15
N ILE A 154 8.99 -10.19 6.06
CA ILE A 154 7.95 -11.18 6.31
C ILE A 154 7.19 -10.72 7.56
N PRO A 155 5.85 -10.62 7.50
CA PRO A 155 5.05 -10.24 8.65
C PRO A 155 5.03 -11.37 9.68
N ILE A 156 5.27 -11.05 10.94
CA ILE A 156 5.16 -11.98 12.06
C ILE A 156 4.26 -11.41 13.15
N LEU A 157 3.36 -12.23 13.68
CA LEU A 157 2.58 -11.93 14.87
C LEU A 157 3.31 -12.52 16.08
N ILE A 158 3.82 -11.65 16.95
CA ILE A 158 4.57 -12.05 18.14
C ILE A 158 3.78 -11.81 19.41
N PHE A 159 3.78 -12.78 20.31
CA PHE A 159 3.07 -12.72 21.59
C PHE A 159 3.90 -11.94 22.63
N PRO A 160 3.24 -11.24 23.56
CA PRO A 160 3.92 -10.41 24.56
C PRO A 160 4.94 -11.20 25.39
N ASP A 161 4.62 -12.43 25.80
CA ASP A 161 5.52 -13.28 26.58
C ASP A 161 6.85 -13.54 25.86
N VAL A 162 6.84 -13.68 24.54
CA VAL A 162 8.05 -13.87 23.73
C VAL A 162 8.88 -12.59 23.67
N ILE A 163 8.22 -11.43 23.48
CA ILE A 163 8.86 -10.12 23.48
C ILE A 163 9.56 -9.88 24.82
N ASP A 164 8.85 -10.12 25.92
CA ASP A 164 9.30 -9.84 27.27
C ASP A 164 10.43 -10.79 27.69
N TYR A 165 10.30 -12.08 27.39
CA TYR A 165 11.31 -13.09 27.72
C TYR A 165 12.70 -12.74 27.15
N TYR A 166 12.77 -12.33 25.88
CA TYR A 166 14.04 -11.95 25.24
C TYR A 166 14.35 -10.46 25.32
N ASN A 167 13.42 -9.63 25.80
CA ASN A 167 13.46 -8.17 25.67
C ASN A 167 13.81 -7.78 24.22
N LEU A 168 13.00 -8.26 23.27
CA LEU A 168 13.23 -8.06 21.84
C LEU A 168 13.12 -6.59 21.46
N LYS A 169 14.02 -6.15 20.59
CA LYS A 169 14.06 -4.78 20.08
C LYS A 169 14.23 -4.76 18.57
N GLU A 170 13.78 -3.67 17.95
CA GLU A 170 14.08 -3.37 16.56
C GLU A 170 15.61 -3.44 16.30
N GLY A 171 15.99 -4.18 15.27
CA GLY A 171 17.38 -4.48 14.92
C GLY A 171 17.97 -5.71 15.62
N ASP A 172 17.22 -6.44 16.44
CA ASP A 172 17.66 -7.75 16.91
C ASP A 172 17.57 -8.77 15.77
N VAL A 173 18.64 -9.50 15.54
CA VAL A 173 18.75 -10.59 14.56
C VAL A 173 18.42 -11.90 15.26
N VAL A 174 17.42 -12.59 14.74
CA VAL A 174 16.90 -13.82 15.33
C VAL A 174 16.85 -14.94 14.30
N ASP A 175 16.94 -16.17 14.81
CA ASP A 175 16.33 -17.32 14.15
C ASP A 175 14.92 -17.49 14.69
N ILE A 176 13.97 -17.77 13.80
CA ILE A 176 12.58 -18.11 14.12
C ILE A 176 12.39 -19.57 13.74
N ILE A 177 12.08 -20.43 14.71
CA ILE A 177 12.08 -21.89 14.57
C ILE A 177 10.64 -22.39 14.63
N GLY A 178 10.19 -23.03 13.55
CA GLY A 178 8.89 -23.70 13.51
C GLY A 178 7.68 -22.78 13.75
N ALA A 179 7.73 -21.53 13.31
CA ALA A 179 6.60 -20.61 13.39
C ALA A 179 5.55 -20.96 12.32
N ARG A 180 4.26 -20.93 12.68
CA ARG A 180 3.19 -21.35 11.78
C ARG A 180 2.79 -20.24 10.82
N TRP A 181 2.79 -20.51 9.51
CA TRP A 181 2.31 -19.59 8.48
C TRP A 181 0.80 -19.68 8.34
N GLN A 182 0.06 -18.68 8.77
CA GLN A 182 -1.40 -18.75 8.80
C GLN A 182 -2.04 -17.43 8.36
N PRO A 183 -3.31 -17.48 7.89
CA PRO A 183 -4.05 -16.28 7.53
C PRO A 183 -4.14 -15.26 8.66
N TYR A 184 -4.16 -13.98 8.27
CA TYR A 184 -4.50 -12.90 9.17
C TYR A 184 -5.86 -13.16 9.81
N ASN A 185 -5.93 -12.98 11.13
CA ASN A 185 -7.23 -12.85 11.77
C ASN A 185 -7.95 -11.57 11.27
N ARG A 186 -9.26 -11.47 11.54
CA ARG A 186 -10.08 -10.33 11.09
C ARG A 186 -9.58 -8.97 11.61
N SER A 187 -8.98 -8.95 12.80
CA SER A 187 -8.48 -7.71 13.42
C SER A 187 -7.25 -7.17 12.68
N TRP A 188 -6.33 -8.04 12.28
CA TRP A 188 -5.13 -7.65 11.53
C TRP A 188 -5.40 -7.45 10.04
N SER A 189 -6.31 -8.25 9.47
CA SER A 189 -6.57 -8.19 8.02
C SER A 189 -7.07 -6.80 7.59
N LYS A 190 -7.93 -6.14 8.38
CA LYS A 190 -8.47 -4.80 8.07
C LYS A 190 -7.41 -3.72 7.86
N ASN A 191 -6.20 -3.91 8.41
CA ASN A 191 -5.11 -2.94 8.36
C ASN A 191 -4.36 -2.96 7.01
N PHE A 192 -4.55 -4.01 6.21
CA PHE A 192 -3.88 -4.19 4.93
C PHE A 192 -4.89 -4.20 3.79
N ALA A 193 -4.54 -3.52 2.71
CA ALA A 193 -5.24 -3.69 1.44
C ALA A 193 -5.18 -5.16 1.00
N SER A 194 -6.28 -5.65 0.43
CA SER A 194 -6.19 -6.89 -0.35
C SER A 194 -5.27 -6.63 -1.55
N THR A 195 -4.69 -7.66 -2.14
CA THR A 195 -4.09 -7.58 -3.48
C THR A 195 -4.10 -9.00 -4.00
N LYS A 196 -4.61 -9.17 -5.21
CA LYS A 196 -4.69 -10.48 -5.83
C LYS A 196 -3.31 -11.12 -5.95
N ASP A 197 -3.28 -12.44 -5.81
CA ASP A 197 -2.09 -13.28 -5.92
C ASP A 197 -1.01 -12.96 -4.85
N ILE A 198 -1.39 -12.25 -3.78
CA ILE A 198 -0.55 -11.96 -2.62
C ILE A 198 -1.19 -12.58 -1.37
N PRO A 199 -0.54 -13.57 -0.74
CA PRO A 199 -1.06 -14.20 0.47
C PRO A 199 -1.21 -13.22 1.64
N ARG A 200 -2.33 -13.29 2.36
CA ARG A 200 -2.65 -12.44 3.52
C ARG A 200 -2.42 -13.18 4.83
N ASN A 201 -1.17 -13.54 5.07
CA ASN A 201 -0.75 -14.42 6.15
C ASN A 201 0.40 -13.79 6.95
N TYR A 202 0.60 -14.24 8.19
CA TYR A 202 1.78 -13.98 9.00
C TYR A 202 2.37 -15.29 9.55
N LEU A 203 3.60 -15.24 10.03
CA LEU A 203 4.13 -16.27 10.93
C LEU A 203 3.70 -15.98 12.37
N VAL A 204 3.21 -16.99 13.09
CA VAL A 204 2.90 -16.86 14.53
C VAL A 204 4.08 -17.32 15.36
N VAL A 205 4.54 -16.42 16.22
CA VAL A 205 5.56 -16.68 17.24
C VAL A 205 4.91 -16.48 18.61
N ASN A 206 4.55 -17.59 19.25
CA ASN A 206 3.81 -17.62 20.50
C ASN A 206 4.53 -18.34 21.65
N ASP A 207 5.69 -18.93 21.39
CA ASP A 207 6.50 -19.61 22.41
C ASP A 207 7.97 -19.11 22.37
N PRO A 208 8.59 -18.79 23.52
CA PRO A 208 10.00 -18.36 23.55
C PRO A 208 10.99 -19.35 22.94
N SER A 209 10.70 -20.65 22.94
CA SER A 209 11.55 -21.67 22.29
C SER A 209 11.62 -21.52 20.76
N GLN A 210 10.70 -20.76 20.16
CA GLN A 210 10.71 -20.47 18.73
C GLN A 210 11.70 -19.38 18.34
N ILE A 211 12.32 -18.68 19.29
CA ILE A 211 13.25 -17.59 19.01
C ILE A 211 14.64 -17.93 19.54
N GLU A 212 15.65 -17.70 18.70
CA GLU A 212 17.05 -17.64 19.13
C GLU A 212 17.64 -16.28 18.75
N VAL A 213 18.07 -15.49 19.73
CA VAL A 213 18.67 -14.17 19.49
C VAL A 213 20.15 -14.30 19.19
N LEU A 214 20.56 -13.95 17.97
CA LEU A 214 21.94 -14.14 17.49
C LEU A 214 22.81 -12.88 17.62
N ARG A 215 22.25 -11.72 17.30
CA ARG A 215 22.95 -10.43 17.31
C ARG A 215 21.97 -9.32 17.62
N ARG A 216 22.39 -8.29 18.36
CA ARG A 216 21.52 -7.17 18.71
C ARG A 216 21.89 -5.89 17.99
N GLY A 217 20.88 -5.04 17.80
CA GLY A 217 21.06 -3.66 17.36
C GLY A 217 21.77 -3.53 16.00
N VAL A 218 21.31 -4.26 14.99
CA VAL A 218 21.74 -4.07 13.61
C VAL A 218 20.96 -2.94 12.94
N PRO A 219 21.50 -2.31 11.89
CA PRO A 219 20.73 -1.40 11.05
C PRO A 219 19.58 -2.11 10.35
N ILE A 220 18.39 -1.52 10.40
CA ILE A 220 17.22 -1.90 9.61
C ILE A 220 16.54 -0.65 9.08
N VAL A 221 16.20 -0.67 7.79
CA VAL A 221 15.57 0.43 7.09
C VAL A 221 14.07 0.19 6.98
N TYR A 222 13.28 1.18 7.37
CA TYR A 222 11.84 1.21 7.19
C TYR A 222 11.42 2.46 6.41
N HIS A 223 10.17 2.48 5.96
CA HIS A 223 9.69 3.43 4.95
C HIS A 223 8.35 4.05 5.35
N PRO A 224 8.27 4.93 6.36
CA PRO A 224 7.01 5.49 6.84
C PRO A 224 6.19 6.05 5.67
N PHE A 225 5.04 5.44 5.42
CA PHE A 225 4.19 5.71 4.26
C PHE A 225 2.93 6.50 4.63
N SER A 226 2.63 7.52 3.83
CA SER A 226 1.39 8.30 3.92
C SER A 226 0.83 8.60 2.55
N ILE A 227 -0.46 8.92 2.52
CA ILE A 227 -1.11 9.59 1.38
C ILE A 227 -1.28 11.07 1.74
N MET A 228 -0.99 11.95 0.80
CA MET A 228 -1.14 13.40 0.95
C MET A 228 -2.17 13.92 -0.05
N GLU A 229 -3.16 14.64 0.44
CA GLU A 229 -4.10 15.43 -0.34
C GLU A 229 -3.60 16.88 -0.43
N TYR A 230 -3.73 17.52 -1.60
CA TYR A 230 -3.43 18.94 -1.77
C TYR A 230 -4.19 19.54 -2.94
N GLN A 231 -4.40 20.85 -2.90
CA GLN A 231 -5.01 21.59 -3.99
C GLN A 231 -3.96 22.26 -4.88
N HIS A 232 -4.14 22.22 -6.20
CA HIS A 232 -3.30 22.91 -7.18
C HIS A 232 -4.13 23.34 -8.39
N ASN A 233 -4.18 24.64 -8.68
CA ASN A 233 -4.93 25.24 -9.80
C ASN A 233 -6.37 24.66 -9.92
N ASP A 234 -7.15 24.77 -8.85
CA ASP A 234 -8.53 24.29 -8.72
C ASP A 234 -8.74 22.76 -8.77
N ALA A 235 -7.68 21.99 -9.03
CA ALA A 235 -7.71 20.53 -8.92
C ALA A 235 -7.34 20.08 -7.50
N LEU A 236 -8.06 19.07 -7.02
CA LEU A 236 -7.68 18.30 -5.83
C LEU A 236 -6.83 17.12 -6.27
N LEU A 237 -5.64 16.98 -5.70
CA LEU A 237 -4.64 16.00 -6.10
C LEU A 237 -4.17 15.20 -4.88
N TYR A 238 -3.75 13.98 -5.16
CA TYR A 238 -3.25 13.04 -4.16
C TYR A 238 -1.86 12.57 -4.57
N ASP A 239 -0.97 12.42 -3.59
CA ASP A 239 0.38 11.86 -3.78
C ASP A 239 0.66 10.78 -2.74
N PHE A 240 1.40 9.74 -3.15
CA PHE A 240 2.01 8.79 -2.23
C PHE A 240 3.33 9.35 -1.72
N VAL A 241 3.49 9.38 -0.41
CA VAL A 241 4.64 9.97 0.27
C VAL A 241 5.29 8.95 1.16
N TYR A 242 6.62 8.84 1.06
CA TYR A 242 7.43 8.07 2.01
C TYR A 242 8.83 8.68 2.14
N LEU A 243 9.49 8.30 3.22
CA LEU A 243 10.90 8.54 3.53
C LEU A 243 11.56 7.21 3.91
N SER A 244 12.81 6.98 3.51
CA SER A 244 13.60 5.85 4.02
C SER A 244 14.32 6.28 5.29
N ILE A 245 14.13 5.54 6.38
CA ILE A 245 14.78 5.79 7.67
C ILE A 245 15.53 4.54 8.11
N ASP A 246 16.78 4.69 8.53
CA ASP A 246 17.54 3.67 9.23
C ASP A 246 17.28 3.78 10.74
N ASN A 247 17.00 2.66 11.41
CA ASN A 247 16.73 2.64 12.84
C ASN A 247 17.88 3.17 13.73
N LYS A 248 19.10 3.26 13.20
CA LYS A 248 20.28 3.79 13.89
C LYS A 248 20.46 5.29 13.79
N VAL A 249 19.67 5.97 12.97
CA VAL A 249 19.72 7.44 12.91
C VAL A 249 19.31 8.02 14.27
N ASN A 250 20.08 8.99 14.76
CA ASN A 250 19.70 9.75 15.96
C ASN A 250 18.60 10.75 15.60
N ASN A 251 17.70 11.07 16.53
CA ASN A 251 16.62 12.03 16.32
C ASN A 251 15.67 11.69 15.15
N ARG A 252 15.46 10.39 14.88
CA ARG A 252 14.57 9.87 13.80
C ARG A 252 13.24 10.61 13.74
N ARG A 253 12.65 10.88 14.90
CA ARG A 253 11.38 11.59 15.02
C ARG A 253 11.43 13.00 14.42
N SER A 254 12.45 13.78 14.78
CA SER A 254 12.63 15.12 14.26
C SER A 254 12.87 15.13 12.75
N GLU A 255 13.55 14.12 12.21
CA GLU A 255 13.77 13.97 10.77
C GLU A 255 12.46 13.67 10.04
N LEU A 256 11.65 12.76 10.57
CA LEU A 256 10.32 12.43 10.06
C LEU A 256 9.40 13.66 10.07
N ASP A 257 9.29 14.33 11.22
CA ASP A 257 8.45 15.53 11.38
C ASP A 257 8.87 16.62 10.39
N SER A 258 10.18 16.87 10.26
CA SER A 258 10.73 17.85 9.34
C SER A 258 10.44 17.49 7.88
N PHE A 259 10.62 16.22 7.51
CA PHE A 259 10.39 15.75 6.15
C PHE A 259 8.92 15.92 5.74
N PHE A 260 7.97 15.39 6.52
CA PHE A 260 6.55 15.48 6.19
C PHE A 260 6.07 16.93 6.23
N THR A 261 6.51 17.72 7.22
CA THR A 261 6.16 19.16 7.27
C THR A 261 6.67 19.90 6.04
N ASN A 262 7.92 19.69 5.63
CA ASN A 262 8.49 20.36 4.47
C ASN A 262 7.86 19.88 3.16
N TYR A 263 7.60 18.59 3.01
CA TYR A 263 7.00 18.01 1.81
C TYR A 263 5.58 18.54 1.58
N SER A 264 4.78 18.69 2.65
CA SER A 264 3.41 19.24 2.57
C SER A 264 3.36 20.70 2.10
N LYS A 265 4.45 21.45 2.29
CA LYS A 265 4.59 22.88 1.95
C LYS A 265 5.39 23.12 0.67
N GLU A 266 6.04 22.08 0.14
CA GLU A 266 6.94 22.19 -1.01
C GLU A 266 6.20 22.82 -2.21
N LYS A 267 6.83 23.81 -2.86
CA LYS A 267 6.26 24.52 -4.03
C LYS A 267 4.88 25.16 -3.77
N GLY A 268 4.64 25.61 -2.54
CA GLY A 268 3.39 26.27 -2.16
C GLY A 268 2.20 25.32 -2.06
N ARG A 269 2.44 24.00 -2.02
CA ARG A 269 1.40 23.04 -1.65
C ARG A 269 0.90 23.37 -0.25
N LYS A 270 -0.41 23.27 -0.03
CA LYS A 270 -1.03 23.29 1.30
C LYS A 270 -1.52 21.87 1.60
N GLY A 271 -0.58 20.94 1.65
CA GLY A 271 -0.90 19.52 1.73
C GLY A 271 -1.42 19.13 3.11
N LYS A 272 -2.40 18.22 3.13
CA LYS A 272 -2.90 17.53 4.32
C LYS A 272 -2.63 16.03 4.16
N TYR A 273 -2.07 15.41 5.19
CA TYR A 273 -1.92 13.96 5.21
C TYR A 273 -3.20 13.29 5.68
N ILE A 274 -3.61 12.24 4.98
CA ILE A 274 -4.87 11.56 5.27
C ILE A 274 -4.67 10.25 6.04
N ILE A 275 -3.44 9.70 6.08
CA ILE A 275 -3.09 8.50 6.86
C ILE A 275 -1.80 8.75 7.64
N ASN A 276 -1.76 8.36 8.92
CA ASN A 276 -0.50 8.39 9.67
C ASN A 276 0.30 7.10 9.46
N PRO A 277 1.61 7.19 9.14
CA PRO A 277 2.46 6.00 9.07
C PRO A 277 2.72 5.36 10.44
N ASP A 278 2.68 6.13 11.53
CA ASP A 278 2.96 5.67 12.89
C ASP A 278 1.70 5.77 13.75
N MET A 279 0.99 4.65 13.93
CA MET A 279 -0.26 4.63 14.68
C MET A 279 -0.02 4.49 16.19
N VAL A 280 1.22 4.20 16.60
CA VAL A 280 1.62 4.17 18.01
C VAL A 280 1.98 5.56 18.49
N ASN A 281 2.75 6.29 17.68
CA ASN A 281 3.17 7.67 17.96
C ASN A 281 2.91 8.56 16.72
N PRO A 282 1.67 9.03 16.50
CA PRO A 282 1.30 9.81 15.33
C PRO A 282 2.24 10.98 15.01
N ILE A 283 2.75 11.04 13.77
CA ILE A 283 3.60 12.15 13.25
C ILE A 283 2.83 13.46 13.13
N PHE A 284 1.61 13.39 12.59
CA PHE A 284 0.72 14.51 12.34
C PHE A 284 -0.73 14.08 12.55
N GLU A 285 -1.66 15.03 12.58
CA GLU A 285 -3.08 14.70 12.50
C GLU A 285 -3.43 14.15 11.12
N SER A 286 -4.11 13.00 11.08
CA SER A 286 -4.61 12.37 9.86
C SER A 286 -6.11 12.12 9.96
N THR A 287 -6.78 12.05 8.81
CA THR A 287 -8.23 11.75 8.76
C THR A 287 -8.51 10.29 9.10
N TYR A 288 -7.63 9.40 8.64
CA TYR A 288 -7.78 7.95 8.75
C TYR A 288 -6.54 7.32 9.38
N ASN A 289 -6.73 6.16 9.99
CA ASN A 289 -5.64 5.28 10.41
C ASN A 289 -5.26 4.34 9.27
N PHE A 290 -6.25 3.86 8.51
CA PHE A 290 -6.04 2.88 7.45
C PHE A 290 -6.73 3.31 6.15
N PRO A 291 -6.15 2.99 4.98
CA PRO A 291 -6.84 3.14 3.71
C PRO A 291 -8.24 2.49 3.65
N SER A 292 -8.47 1.38 4.37
CA SER A 292 -9.77 0.68 4.40
C SER A 292 -10.90 1.46 5.09
N GLU A 293 -10.56 2.52 5.83
CA GLU A 293 -11.54 3.43 6.44
C GLU A 293 -12.08 4.45 5.43
N MET A 294 -11.41 4.62 4.28
CA MET A 294 -11.83 5.52 3.20
C MET A 294 -13.01 4.92 2.45
N LYS A 295 -14.21 5.32 2.84
CA LYS A 295 -15.47 4.84 2.24
C LYS A 295 -16.15 5.88 1.36
N ASP A 296 -15.62 7.11 1.32
CA ASP A 296 -16.19 8.16 0.50
C ASP A 296 -15.90 7.92 -0.98
N ALA A 297 -16.94 8.00 -1.82
CA ALA A 297 -16.83 7.74 -3.26
C ALA A 297 -15.87 8.71 -3.97
N SER A 298 -15.82 9.98 -3.53
CA SER A 298 -14.89 10.96 -4.09
C SER A 298 -13.45 10.63 -3.73
N GLU A 299 -13.17 10.28 -2.47
CA GLU A 299 -11.82 9.89 -2.03
C GLU A 299 -11.35 8.60 -2.73
N LEU A 300 -12.21 7.59 -2.81
CA LEU A 300 -11.91 6.35 -3.53
C LEU A 300 -11.61 6.62 -5.01
N ALA A 301 -12.36 7.51 -5.66
CA ALA A 301 -12.09 7.92 -7.04
C ALA A 301 -10.72 8.61 -7.17
N GLN A 302 -10.34 9.48 -6.23
CA GLN A 302 -9.03 10.15 -6.27
C GLN A 302 -7.87 9.18 -6.06
N ILE A 303 -8.04 8.21 -5.17
CA ILE A 303 -7.05 7.15 -4.97
C ILE A 303 -6.96 6.26 -6.21
N GLY A 304 -8.08 5.89 -6.81
CA GLY A 304 -8.14 5.17 -8.09
C GLY A 304 -7.36 5.88 -9.19
N LEU A 305 -7.59 7.19 -9.35
CA LEU A 305 -6.84 8.03 -10.29
C LEU A 305 -5.34 8.09 -9.98
N LEU A 306 -4.96 8.14 -8.70
CA LEU A 306 -3.54 8.08 -8.29
C LEU A 306 -2.88 6.75 -8.70
N TYR A 307 -3.57 5.62 -8.55
CA TYR A 307 -3.06 4.32 -9.03
C TYR A 307 -2.95 4.27 -10.55
N GLU A 308 -3.94 4.77 -11.28
CA GLU A 308 -3.94 4.73 -12.75
C GLU A 308 -2.85 5.63 -13.34
N LYS A 309 -2.60 6.79 -12.73
CA LYS A 309 -1.44 7.63 -13.07
C LYS A 309 -0.11 6.88 -12.97
N VAL A 310 0.05 6.03 -11.95
CA VAL A 310 1.30 5.28 -11.73
C VAL A 310 1.47 4.14 -12.73
N ARG A 311 0.38 3.51 -13.14
CA ARG A 311 0.41 2.33 -14.01
C ARG A 311 0.61 2.67 -15.48
N GLU A 312 0.40 3.93 -15.88
CA GLU A 312 0.46 4.39 -17.28
C GLU A 312 -0.46 3.56 -18.19
N THR A 313 -1.49 2.93 -17.63
CA THR A 313 -2.31 1.89 -18.28
C THR A 313 -3.32 2.46 -19.28
N MET A 314 -3.55 3.77 -19.23
CA MET A 314 -4.51 4.49 -20.07
C MET A 314 -3.88 5.83 -20.47
N PHE A 315 -3.67 6.04 -21.77
CA PHE A 315 -3.26 7.32 -22.39
C PHE A 315 -2.01 7.97 -21.78
N ASP A 316 -0.84 7.35 -22.00
CA ASP A 316 0.50 7.93 -21.79
C ASP A 316 0.78 8.64 -20.44
N GLY A 317 -0.03 8.44 -19.39
CA GLY A 317 0.10 9.03 -18.03
C GLY A 317 -0.05 10.56 -17.97
N ALA A 318 0.62 11.28 -18.87
CA ALA A 318 0.59 12.72 -19.05
C ALA A 318 -0.80 13.24 -19.44
N ILE A 319 -1.57 12.48 -20.23
CA ILE A 319 -2.92 12.89 -20.65
C ILE A 319 -3.87 12.85 -19.45
N LEU A 320 -3.85 11.78 -18.65
CA LEU A 320 -4.68 11.67 -17.44
C LEU A 320 -4.37 12.80 -16.44
N ASP A 321 -3.09 13.08 -16.22
CA ASP A 321 -2.64 14.19 -15.36
C ASP A 321 -3.13 15.57 -15.84
N LYS A 322 -3.20 15.77 -17.16
CA LYS A 322 -3.72 17.00 -17.76
C LYS A 322 -5.24 17.08 -17.59
N ILE A 323 -5.98 16.00 -17.84
CA ILE A 323 -7.45 15.98 -17.68
C ILE A 323 -7.85 16.27 -16.24
N ILE A 324 -7.19 15.65 -15.25
CA ILE A 324 -7.48 15.88 -13.82
C ILE A 324 -7.32 17.37 -13.44
N LYS A 325 -6.36 18.07 -14.06
CA LYS A 325 -6.10 19.49 -13.82
C LYS A 325 -7.04 20.41 -14.60
N ILE A 326 -7.33 20.06 -15.85
CA ILE A 326 -8.10 20.89 -16.77
C ILE A 326 -9.59 20.83 -16.44
N LEU A 327 -10.13 19.63 -16.16
CA LEU A 327 -11.58 19.44 -16.03
C LEU A 327 -12.21 20.35 -14.96
N PRO A 328 -11.68 20.46 -13.72
CA PRO A 328 -12.25 21.33 -12.70
C PRO A 328 -12.22 22.82 -13.05
N THR A 329 -11.29 23.25 -13.92
CA THR A 329 -11.16 24.65 -14.35
C THR A 329 -12.34 25.07 -15.22
N TYR A 330 -12.82 24.18 -16.10
CA TYR A 330 -13.92 24.46 -17.03
C TYR A 330 -15.28 23.99 -16.51
N TYR A 331 -15.28 22.98 -15.63
CA TYR A 331 -16.48 22.39 -15.05
C TYR A 331 -16.42 22.49 -13.52
N SER A 332 -16.58 23.71 -13.02
CA SER A 332 -16.32 24.06 -11.61
C SER A 332 -17.43 23.69 -10.62
N ASN A 333 -18.60 23.26 -11.10
CA ASN A 333 -19.77 22.96 -10.26
C ASN A 333 -20.46 21.64 -10.65
N SER A 334 -21.22 21.07 -9.73
CA SER A 334 -21.92 19.78 -9.87
C SER A 334 -22.78 19.69 -11.13
N ASN A 335 -23.53 20.75 -11.44
CA ASN A 335 -24.43 20.78 -12.60
C ASN A 335 -23.67 20.67 -13.92
N SER A 336 -22.53 21.36 -14.02
CA SER A 336 -21.67 21.31 -15.21
C SER A 336 -21.08 19.91 -15.43
N ILE A 337 -20.68 19.22 -14.36
CA ILE A 337 -20.15 17.85 -14.40
C ILE A 337 -21.25 16.84 -14.78
N ARG A 338 -22.44 16.95 -14.18
CA ARG A 338 -23.60 16.10 -14.52
C ARG A 338 -24.00 16.26 -15.98
N ARG A 339 -24.05 17.51 -16.49
CA ARG A 339 -24.31 17.79 -17.89
C ARG A 339 -23.26 17.14 -18.81
N LEU A 340 -21.97 17.26 -18.47
CA LEU A 340 -20.90 16.62 -19.23
C LEU A 340 -21.05 15.09 -19.25
N ALA A 341 -21.29 14.49 -18.08
CA ALA A 341 -21.49 13.04 -17.94
C ALA A 341 -22.65 12.55 -18.81
N LYS A 342 -23.80 13.24 -18.75
CA LYS A 342 -24.96 12.94 -19.59
C LYS A 342 -24.64 13.03 -21.08
N ASN A 343 -23.86 14.03 -21.49
CA ASN A 343 -23.44 14.23 -22.89
C ASN A 343 -22.54 13.10 -23.41
N ILE A 344 -21.88 12.35 -22.54
CA ILE A 344 -21.07 11.16 -22.89
C ILE A 344 -21.75 9.84 -22.51
N GLY A 345 -23.08 9.88 -22.28
CA GLY A 345 -23.90 8.70 -22.01
C GLY A 345 -23.59 8.03 -20.67
N ILE A 346 -23.36 8.83 -19.62
CA ILE A 346 -23.15 8.38 -18.24
C ILE A 346 -24.32 8.84 -17.38
N SER A 347 -24.84 7.94 -16.55
CA SER A 347 -25.97 8.19 -15.66
C SER A 347 -25.57 9.09 -14.49
N ASP A 348 -26.45 10.01 -14.08
CA ASP A 348 -26.24 10.87 -12.90
C ASP A 348 -26.16 10.08 -11.58
N SER A 349 -26.64 8.83 -11.57
CA SER A 349 -26.63 7.94 -10.40
C SER A 349 -25.22 7.52 -9.96
N ILE A 350 -24.20 7.71 -10.79
CA ILE A 350 -22.81 7.39 -10.41
C ILE A 350 -22.23 8.41 -9.43
N PHE A 351 -22.84 9.60 -9.34
CA PHE A 351 -22.27 10.71 -8.59
C PHE A 351 -22.78 10.77 -7.16
N LYS A 352 -21.86 10.83 -6.21
CA LYS A 352 -22.12 11.40 -4.90
C LYS A 352 -22.03 12.93 -5.00
N GLU A 353 -23.03 13.64 -4.48
CA GLU A 353 -23.04 15.10 -4.53
C GLU A 353 -21.86 15.68 -3.74
N ASP A 354 -21.07 16.53 -4.40
CA ASP A 354 -19.82 17.07 -3.86
C ASP A 354 -19.40 18.34 -4.63
N LYS A 355 -18.25 18.92 -4.30
CA LYS A 355 -17.64 20.02 -5.04
C LYS A 355 -17.27 19.57 -6.46
N GLY A 356 -17.31 20.51 -7.42
CA GLY A 356 -17.03 20.22 -8.84
C GLY A 356 -15.69 19.51 -9.09
N ALA A 357 -14.63 19.84 -8.32
CA ALA A 357 -13.33 19.16 -8.42
C ALA A 357 -13.37 17.69 -7.97
N LEU A 358 -14.15 17.37 -6.94
CA LEU A 358 -14.33 16.01 -6.43
C LEU A 358 -15.21 15.18 -7.39
N MET A 359 -16.32 15.77 -7.85
CA MET A 359 -17.17 15.16 -8.88
C MET A 359 -16.44 14.97 -10.23
N SER A 360 -15.53 15.88 -10.58
CA SER A 360 -14.62 15.70 -11.72
C SER A 360 -13.78 14.43 -11.57
N GLY A 361 -13.22 14.21 -10.38
CA GLY A 361 -12.50 12.98 -10.06
C GLY A 361 -13.36 11.73 -10.22
N GLN A 362 -14.58 11.74 -9.68
CA GLN A 362 -15.53 10.63 -9.85
C GLN A 362 -15.82 10.34 -11.32
N LEU A 363 -16.07 11.37 -12.15
CA LEU A 363 -16.33 11.20 -13.58
C LEU A 363 -15.12 10.62 -14.32
N ILE A 364 -13.92 11.18 -14.09
CA ILE A 364 -12.70 10.71 -14.76
C ILE A 364 -12.43 9.27 -14.35
N ASN A 365 -12.54 8.94 -13.06
CA ASN A 365 -12.32 7.58 -12.57
C ASN A 365 -13.29 6.59 -13.22
N TYR A 366 -14.59 6.91 -13.26
CA TYR A 366 -15.58 6.09 -13.94
C TYR A 366 -15.25 5.91 -15.44
N CYS A 367 -14.83 6.98 -16.11
CA CYS A 367 -14.44 6.93 -17.52
C CYS A 367 -13.22 6.04 -17.75
N VAL A 368 -12.26 6.02 -16.82
CA VAL A 368 -11.12 5.11 -16.86
C VAL A 368 -11.61 3.67 -16.69
N GLU A 369 -12.37 3.36 -15.64
CA GLU A 369 -12.85 2.00 -15.36
C GLU A 369 -13.69 1.40 -16.50
N ASN A 370 -14.42 2.25 -17.23
CA ASN A 370 -15.35 1.83 -18.27
C ASN A 370 -14.83 2.11 -19.70
N ASN A 371 -13.55 2.43 -19.87
CA ASN A 371 -12.93 2.75 -21.17
C ASN A 371 -13.67 3.86 -21.96
N LYS A 372 -14.17 4.90 -21.27
CA LYS A 372 -14.87 6.07 -21.85
C LYS A 372 -14.04 7.35 -21.88
N ILE A 373 -12.73 7.27 -21.62
CA ILE A 373 -11.89 8.47 -21.52
C ILE A 373 -11.75 9.22 -22.86
N GLU A 374 -11.73 8.51 -23.99
CA GLU A 374 -11.75 9.12 -25.33
C GLU A 374 -13.02 9.96 -25.53
N ASN A 375 -14.19 9.39 -25.22
CA ASN A 375 -15.46 10.10 -25.29
C ASN A 375 -15.46 11.36 -24.41
N LEU A 376 -14.85 11.29 -23.23
CA LEU A 376 -14.70 12.43 -22.34
C LEU A 376 -13.83 13.53 -22.99
N ILE A 377 -12.67 13.16 -23.55
CA ILE A 377 -11.76 14.09 -24.22
C ILE A 377 -12.44 14.74 -25.44
N ASP A 378 -13.05 13.94 -26.31
CA ASP A 378 -13.74 14.42 -27.51
C ASP A 378 -14.83 15.43 -27.15
N ARG A 379 -15.59 15.13 -26.09
CA ARG A 379 -16.65 16.04 -25.65
C ARG A 379 -16.09 17.34 -25.08
N ILE A 380 -15.03 17.27 -24.28
CA ILE A 380 -14.35 18.45 -23.73
C ILE A 380 -13.79 19.33 -24.85
N CYS A 381 -13.12 18.72 -25.84
CA CYS A 381 -12.52 19.44 -26.97
C CYS A 381 -13.58 20.07 -27.89
N ASN A 382 -14.76 19.44 -28.03
CA ASN A 382 -15.87 20.02 -28.77
C ASN A 382 -16.49 21.23 -28.06
N GLU A 383 -16.66 21.17 -26.73
CA GLU A 383 -17.20 22.31 -25.96
C GLU A 383 -16.18 23.45 -25.78
N TYR A 384 -14.89 23.11 -25.71
CA TYR A 384 -13.80 24.06 -25.45
C TYR A 384 -12.57 23.72 -26.32
N SER A 385 -12.59 24.17 -27.57
CA SER A 385 -11.53 23.90 -28.55
C SER A 385 -10.14 24.37 -28.11
N GLU A 386 -10.06 25.40 -27.28
CA GLU A 386 -8.81 25.92 -26.68
C GLU A 386 -8.07 24.88 -25.82
N ILE A 387 -8.75 23.84 -25.36
CA ILE A 387 -8.18 22.78 -24.53
C ILE A 387 -7.26 21.85 -25.34
N LEU A 388 -7.42 21.77 -26.66
CA LEU A 388 -6.55 20.97 -27.54
C LEU A 388 -5.08 21.41 -27.46
N ASN A 389 -4.81 22.67 -27.12
CA ASN A 389 -3.44 23.19 -26.94
C ASN A 389 -2.87 22.88 -25.55
N LYS A 390 -3.69 22.36 -24.63
CA LYS A 390 -3.34 22.09 -23.22
C LYS A 390 -3.30 20.60 -22.89
N ILE A 391 -4.10 19.77 -23.57
CA ILE A 391 -4.02 18.30 -23.60
C ILE A 391 -2.86 17.84 -24.46
#